data_AF-A0A354PGR7-F1
#
_entry.id   AF-A0A354PGR7-F1
#
_cell.length_a   1.000
_cell.length_b   1.000
_cell.length_c   1.000
_cell.angle_alpha   90.00
_cell.angle_beta   90.00
_cell.angle_gamma   90.00
#
_symmetry.space_group_name_H-M   'P 1'
#
loop_
_entity.id
_entity.type
_entity.pdbx_description
1 polymer ?
#
loop_
_entity_poly.entity_id
_entity_poly.type
_entity_poly.pdbx_seq_one_letter_code
_entity_poly.pdbx_strand_id
1 'polypeptide(L)'
;MFIIFGTRSYFRTQKTSQRGYCGHCGQFAKFKSWNGMNFFHLYYLPVIPLGRRQRTHKYCNKCNMTQQFDPDTFNALIHELKENSANAVLALREGEETIEIDAAASTDALSLLEGSVDWFYSSNDHDFNQGILAQLNHPQCRYAEAMLRAYIRTMEGRLSHAIDDYAAAIQASPKRHIAYSRQANLLIESRRVDEAITVYQAGAKVAEGLPDELAIQIFLAHHLMNRKRFNEANKVHDRIVLLHPPMMNDKQFAKAFHKARKKATNT
;
A
#
# COMPACT_ATOMS: atom_id res chain seq x y z
N MET A 1 26.99 -21.42 28.26
CA MET A 1 26.91 -19.94 28.41
C MET A 1 26.57 -19.37 27.05
N PHE A 2 25.39 -18.75 26.88
CA PHE A 2 24.98 -18.18 25.59
C PHE A 2 25.32 -16.70 25.55
N ILE A 3 26.12 -16.28 24.57
CA ILE A 3 26.44 -14.87 24.32
C ILE A 3 25.39 -14.32 23.35
N ILE A 4 24.73 -13.23 23.74
CA ILE A 4 23.78 -12.51 22.87
C ILE A 4 24.49 -11.28 22.32
N PHE A 5 24.64 -11.19 21.00
CA PHE A 5 25.26 -10.04 20.34
C PHE A 5 24.58 -9.72 19.00
N GLY A 6 24.78 -8.50 18.50
CA GLY A 6 24.32 -8.11 17.18
C GLY A 6 24.24 -6.59 17.00
N THR A 7 23.60 -6.16 15.93
CA THR A 7 23.40 -4.74 15.62
C THR A 7 21.97 -4.31 15.89
N ARG A 8 21.77 -3.20 16.58
CA ARG A 8 20.43 -2.63 16.86
C ARG A 8 20.49 -1.12 17.01
N SER A 9 19.40 -0.42 16.68
CA SER A 9 19.28 1.01 16.98
C SER A 9 18.98 1.26 18.46
N TYR A 10 19.71 2.17 19.09
CA TYR A 10 19.54 2.68 20.45
C TYR A 10 19.27 4.19 20.43
N PHE A 11 18.97 4.77 21.60
CA PHE A 11 18.70 6.20 21.80
C PHE A 11 17.66 6.75 20.82
N ARG A 12 16.58 5.97 20.66
CA ARG A 12 15.52 6.21 19.68
C ARG A 12 14.61 7.32 20.18
N THR A 13 14.39 8.33 19.35
CA THR A 13 13.31 9.30 19.50
C THR A 13 12.24 8.96 18.48
N GLN A 14 11.12 8.37 18.93
CA GLN A 14 10.01 8.01 18.05
C GLN A 14 9.41 9.27 17.44
N LYS A 15 9.04 9.18 16.16
CA LYS A 15 8.44 10.27 15.39
C LYS A 15 6.96 10.02 15.18
N THR A 16 6.63 8.90 14.56
CA THR A 16 5.24 8.48 14.38
C THR A 16 5.10 6.96 14.38
N SER A 17 3.86 6.50 14.36
CA SER A 17 3.48 5.16 13.97
C SER A 17 2.35 5.22 12.94
N GLN A 18 2.42 4.39 11.92
CA GLN A 18 1.39 4.29 10.88
C GLN A 18 1.05 2.84 10.57
N ARG A 19 -0.03 2.62 9.82
CA ARG A 19 -0.37 1.32 9.24
C ARG A 19 -0.30 1.36 7.71
N GLY A 20 -0.27 0.19 7.08
CA GLY A 20 -0.24 0.06 5.63
C GLY A 20 0.37 -1.27 5.20
N TYR A 21 0.51 -1.46 3.89
CA TYR A 21 1.17 -2.62 3.32
C TYR A 21 2.68 -2.43 3.25
N CYS A 22 3.44 -3.45 3.64
CA CYS A 22 4.90 -3.39 3.61
C CYS A 22 5.42 -3.69 2.20
N GLY A 23 6.20 -2.79 1.60
CA GLY A 23 6.83 -3.03 0.30
C GLY A 23 7.81 -4.21 0.27
N HIS A 24 8.28 -4.70 1.42
CA HIS A 24 9.15 -5.87 1.49
C HIS A 24 8.39 -7.19 1.65
N CYS A 25 7.47 -7.30 2.62
CA CYS A 25 6.78 -8.56 2.90
C CYS A 25 5.34 -8.62 2.40
N GLY A 26 4.81 -7.53 1.84
CA GLY A 26 3.42 -7.42 1.37
C GLY A 26 2.36 -7.44 2.47
N GLN A 27 2.72 -7.64 3.74
CA GLN A 27 1.75 -7.74 4.82
C GLN A 27 1.27 -6.36 5.28
N PHE A 28 -0.01 -6.28 5.63
CA PHE A 28 -0.53 -5.13 6.36
C PHE A 28 0.05 -5.14 7.79
N ALA A 29 0.75 -4.06 8.13
CA ALA A 29 1.61 -4.00 9.30
C ALA A 29 1.51 -2.66 10.01
N LYS A 30 2.04 -2.61 11.23
CA LYS A 30 2.31 -1.34 11.91
C LYS A 30 3.76 -0.95 11.64
N PHE A 31 3.95 0.24 11.11
CA PHE A 31 5.27 0.84 10.93
C PHE A 31 5.58 1.81 12.05
N LYS A 32 6.86 1.89 12.40
CA LYS A 32 7.39 2.90 13.32
C LYS A 32 8.49 3.69 12.61
N SER A 33 8.54 4.98 12.90
CA SER A 33 9.55 5.90 12.39
C SER A 33 10.25 6.57 13.57
N TRP A 34 11.57 6.74 13.51
CA TRP A 34 12.35 7.33 14.60
C TRP A 34 13.68 7.90 14.12
N ASN A 35 14.28 8.74 14.96
CA ASN A 35 15.70 9.07 14.89
C ASN A 35 16.45 8.21 15.90
N GLY A 36 17.59 7.63 15.54
CA GLY A 36 18.34 6.76 16.44
C GLY A 36 19.74 6.48 15.94
N MET A 37 20.55 5.78 16.72
CA MET A 37 21.92 5.44 16.34
C MET A 37 22.12 3.93 16.44
N ASN A 38 22.77 3.34 15.46
CA ASN A 38 23.02 1.90 15.46
C ASN A 38 24.26 1.58 16.31
N PHE A 39 24.15 0.53 17.11
CA PHE A 39 25.25 0.02 17.91
C PHE A 39 25.40 -1.48 17.70
N PHE A 40 26.64 -1.94 17.75
CA PHE A 40 26.94 -3.31 18.17
C PHE A 40 26.62 -3.40 19.65
N HIS A 41 25.78 -4.37 20.02
CA HIS A 41 25.41 -4.62 21.40
C HIS A 41 25.85 -5.99 21.86
N LEU A 42 26.15 -6.10 23.15
CA LEU A 42 26.43 -7.34 23.85
C LEU A 42 25.45 -7.43 25.02
N TYR A 43 24.70 -8.53 25.13
CA TYR A 43 23.63 -8.70 26.12
C TYR A 43 22.69 -7.48 26.20
N TYR A 44 22.29 -6.96 25.03
CA TYR A 44 21.45 -5.77 24.87
C TYR A 44 22.05 -4.44 25.37
N LEU A 45 23.30 -4.41 25.82
CA LEU A 45 24.03 -3.18 26.14
C LEU A 45 24.69 -2.62 24.87
N PRO A 46 24.43 -1.35 24.49
CA PRO A 46 25.07 -0.74 23.32
C PRO A 46 26.56 -0.48 23.60
N VAL A 47 27.45 -1.28 23.01
CA VAL A 47 28.89 -1.22 23.30
C VAL A 47 29.64 -0.33 22.31
N ILE A 48 29.46 -0.56 20.99
CA ILE A 48 30.21 0.15 19.94
C ILE A 48 29.23 0.87 19.02
N PRO A 49 29.29 2.20 18.89
CA PRO A 49 28.49 2.93 17.92
C PRO A 49 28.97 2.58 16.50
N LEU A 50 28.02 2.28 15.60
CA LEU A 50 28.30 1.86 14.22
C LEU A 50 28.08 2.98 13.18
N GLY A 51 28.14 4.24 13.63
CA GLY A 51 27.97 5.40 12.75
C GLY A 51 27.27 6.56 13.44
N ARG A 52 26.85 7.53 12.62
CA ARG A 52 26.10 8.72 13.07
C ARG A 52 24.64 8.39 13.32
N ARG A 53 23.92 9.35 13.91
CA ARG A 53 22.47 9.26 14.07
C ARG A 53 21.80 9.16 12.69
N GLN A 54 20.90 8.20 12.54
CA GLN A 54 20.17 7.91 11.32
C GLN A 54 18.70 8.24 11.47
N ARG A 55 18.06 8.57 10.34
CA ARG A 55 16.62 8.65 10.21
C ARG A 55 16.07 7.30 9.75
N THR A 56 15.26 6.67 10.59
CA THR A 56 14.46 5.51 10.17
C THR A 56 13.14 6.00 9.59
N HIS A 57 12.98 5.84 8.27
CA HIS A 57 11.74 6.15 7.56
C HIS A 57 10.63 5.20 8.03
N LYS A 58 10.82 3.89 7.83
CA LYS A 58 9.86 2.85 8.23
C LYS A 58 10.55 1.61 8.72
N TYR A 59 10.11 1.14 9.88
CA TYR A 59 10.37 -0.21 10.39
C TYR A 59 9.09 -1.02 10.40
N CYS A 60 9.10 -2.17 9.75
CA CYS A 60 7.97 -3.10 9.71
C CYS A 60 7.97 -4.04 10.92
N ASN A 61 6.89 -4.06 11.70
CA ASN A 61 6.78 -4.98 12.84
C ASN A 61 6.53 -6.44 12.46
N LYS A 62 6.30 -6.76 11.18
CA LYS A 62 6.07 -8.11 10.69
C LYS A 62 7.35 -8.79 10.20
N CYS A 63 8.10 -8.13 9.33
CA CYS A 63 9.34 -8.69 8.76
C CYS A 63 10.62 -8.12 9.40
N ASN A 64 10.51 -7.19 10.35
CA ASN A 64 11.63 -6.49 10.99
C ASN A 64 12.52 -5.69 10.04
N MET A 65 12.12 -5.51 8.78
CA MET A 65 12.86 -4.73 7.80
C MET A 65 12.75 -3.23 8.11
N THR A 66 13.85 -2.51 7.92
CA THR A 66 13.96 -1.08 8.18
C THR A 66 14.56 -0.36 6.99
N GLN A 67 14.02 0.81 6.64
CA GLN A 67 14.66 1.75 5.71
C GLN A 67 15.28 2.90 6.51
N GLN A 68 16.59 3.10 6.35
CA GLN A 68 17.36 4.11 7.07
C GLN A 68 18.05 5.07 6.10
N PHE A 69 18.12 6.33 6.50
CA PHE A 69 18.68 7.43 5.73
C PHE A 69 19.57 8.30 6.62
N ASP A 70 20.54 8.95 6.00
CA ASP A 70 21.18 10.11 6.61
C ASP A 70 20.12 11.21 6.84
N PRO A 71 20.12 11.92 8.00
CA PRO A 71 19.12 12.94 8.29
C PRO A 71 19.06 14.09 7.28
N ASP A 72 20.20 14.53 6.74
CA ASP A 72 20.25 15.67 5.83
C ASP A 72 19.70 15.27 4.45
N THR A 73 20.08 14.09 3.97
CA THR A 73 19.50 13.50 2.75
C THR A 73 18.00 13.31 2.88
N PHE A 74 17.53 12.83 4.04
CA PHE A 74 16.10 12.66 4.28
C PHE A 74 15.34 13.99 4.24
N ASN A 75 15.89 15.04 4.84
CA ASN A 75 15.26 16.36 4.85
C ASN A 75 15.24 16.99 3.45
N ALA A 76 16.33 16.85 2.68
CA ALA A 76 16.40 17.32 1.29
C ALA A 76 15.32 16.65 0.43
N LEU A 77 15.17 15.32 0.54
CA LEU A 77 14.12 14.58 -0.16
C LEU A 77 12.71 15.05 0.24
N ILE A 78 12.46 15.30 1.54
CA ILE A 78 11.16 15.82 1.99
C ILE A 78 10.86 17.18 1.37
N HIS A 79 11.85 18.06 1.22
CA HIS A 79 11.67 19.35 0.57
C HIS A 79 11.28 19.20 -0.89
N GLU A 80 12.02 18.40 -1.65
CA GLU A 80 11.74 18.10 -3.06
C GLU A 80 10.34 17.50 -3.24
N LEU A 81 9.96 16.54 -2.39
CA LEU A 81 8.63 15.93 -2.43
C LEU A 81 7.51 16.95 -2.17
N LYS A 82 7.74 18.00 -1.35
CA LYS A 82 6.75 19.05 -1.10
C LYS A 82 6.50 19.90 -2.35
N GLU A 83 7.55 20.24 -3.08
CA GLU A 83 7.46 20.98 -4.35
C GLU A 83 6.72 20.14 -5.40
N ASN A 84 7.13 18.87 -5.58
CA ASN A 84 6.49 17.94 -6.50
C ASN A 84 5.02 17.67 -6.13
N SER A 85 4.70 17.61 -4.84
CA SER A 85 3.32 17.47 -4.37
C SER A 85 2.47 18.69 -4.71
N ALA A 86 3.03 19.89 -4.63
CA ALA A 86 2.33 21.11 -5.02
C ALA A 86 1.99 21.08 -6.52
N ASN A 87 2.95 20.68 -7.37
CA ASN A 87 2.74 20.54 -8.81
C ASN A 87 1.67 19.47 -9.12
N ALA A 88 1.69 18.32 -8.44
CA ALA A 88 0.67 17.30 -8.57
C ALA A 88 -0.73 17.80 -8.20
N VAL A 89 -0.86 18.61 -7.14
CA VAL A 89 -2.14 19.22 -6.76
C VAL A 89 -2.64 20.19 -7.84
N LEU A 90 -1.75 21.03 -8.40
CA LEU A 90 -2.12 21.98 -9.46
C LEU A 90 -2.60 21.23 -10.71
N ALA A 91 -1.84 20.25 -11.19
CA ALA A 91 -2.19 19.42 -12.33
C ALA A 91 -3.57 18.75 -12.15
N LEU A 92 -3.81 18.11 -11.00
CA LEU A 92 -5.11 17.48 -10.70
C LEU A 92 -6.27 18.49 -10.66
N ARG A 93 -6.02 19.74 -10.29
CA ARG A 93 -7.03 20.81 -10.27
C ARG A 93 -7.32 21.39 -11.64
N GLU A 94 -6.43 21.17 -12.61
CA GLU A 94 -6.58 21.49 -14.02
C GLU A 94 -7.13 20.30 -14.84
N GLY A 95 -7.27 19.14 -14.19
CA GLY A 95 -7.83 17.92 -14.78
C GLY A 95 -6.76 17.03 -15.42
N GLU A 96 -5.49 17.35 -15.20
CA GLU A 96 -4.35 16.55 -15.63
C GLU A 96 -4.09 15.42 -14.63
N GLU A 97 -3.80 14.23 -15.16
CA GLU A 97 -3.51 13.04 -14.35
C GLU A 97 -2.01 12.79 -14.19
N THR A 98 -1.18 13.48 -14.96
CA THR A 98 0.27 13.29 -14.98
C THR A 98 1.01 14.59 -14.73
N ILE A 99 2.16 14.52 -14.08
CA ILE A 99 3.11 15.63 -13.98
C ILE A 99 4.47 15.23 -14.51
N GLU A 100 5.22 16.22 -14.99
CA GLU A 100 6.66 16.09 -15.26
C GLU A 100 7.43 16.35 -13.96
N ILE A 101 8.36 15.45 -13.61
CA ILE A 101 9.23 15.63 -12.44
C ILE A 101 10.63 16.06 -12.88
N ASP A 102 11.10 15.53 -14.01
CA ASP A 102 12.30 16.00 -14.69
C ASP A 102 12.07 15.99 -16.21
N ALA A 103 13.04 16.51 -16.96
CA ALA A 103 12.94 16.68 -18.42
C ALA A 103 12.72 15.37 -19.21
N ALA A 104 12.78 14.19 -18.57
CA ALA A 104 12.64 12.89 -19.22
C ALA A 104 11.61 11.96 -18.55
N ALA A 105 11.04 12.33 -17.41
CA ALA A 105 10.14 11.47 -16.64
C ALA A 105 8.84 12.18 -16.24
N SER A 106 7.72 11.63 -16.71
CA SER A 106 6.40 11.92 -16.19
C SER A 106 5.90 10.82 -15.26
N THR A 107 5.03 11.18 -14.33
CA THR A 107 4.41 10.23 -13.40
C THR A 107 2.95 10.57 -13.14
N ASP A 108 2.17 9.60 -12.70
CA ASP A 108 0.79 9.80 -12.27
C ASP A 108 0.77 10.68 -11.00
N ALA A 109 0.05 11.79 -11.06
CA ALA A 109 0.01 12.81 -10.02
C ALA A 109 -0.53 12.25 -8.70
N LEU A 110 -1.57 11.39 -8.76
CA LEU A 110 -2.13 10.77 -7.56
C LEU A 110 -1.16 9.78 -6.92
N SER A 111 -0.49 8.95 -7.71
CA SER A 111 0.52 7.98 -7.24
C SER A 111 1.70 8.68 -6.57
N LEU A 112 2.14 9.81 -7.14
CA LEU A 112 3.14 10.66 -6.50
C LEU A 112 2.66 11.20 -5.16
N LEU A 113 1.42 11.71 -5.09
CA LEU A 113 0.86 12.22 -3.84
C LEU A 113 0.75 11.13 -2.78
N GLU A 114 0.29 9.93 -3.12
CA GLU A 114 0.23 8.81 -2.19
C GLU A 114 1.61 8.38 -1.67
N GLY A 115 2.62 8.38 -2.53
CA GLY A 115 4.01 8.21 -2.13
C GLY A 115 4.48 9.32 -1.20
N SER A 116 4.19 10.58 -1.53
CA SER A 116 4.66 11.76 -0.80
C SER A 116 4.03 11.85 0.59
N VAL A 117 2.71 11.64 0.71
CA VAL A 117 2.02 11.71 2.01
C VAL A 117 2.50 10.64 2.99
N ASP A 118 2.99 9.50 2.47
CA ASP A 118 3.62 8.46 3.27
C ASP A 118 4.92 8.95 3.92
N TRP A 119 5.78 9.60 3.13
CA TRP A 119 7.00 10.24 3.62
C TRP A 119 6.69 11.33 4.64
N PHE A 120 5.75 12.23 4.34
CA PHE A 120 5.33 13.30 5.26
C PHE A 120 4.74 12.74 6.55
N TYR A 121 3.92 11.69 6.47
CA TYR A 121 3.35 11.05 7.66
C TYR A 121 4.47 10.51 8.55
N SER A 122 5.43 9.79 7.96
CA SER A 122 6.60 9.25 8.64
C SER A 122 7.46 10.34 9.30
N SER A 123 7.50 11.54 8.68
CA SER A 123 8.21 12.73 9.14
C SER A 123 7.53 13.43 10.31
N ASN A 124 6.27 13.07 10.60
CA ASN A 124 5.36 13.77 11.51
C ASN A 124 4.88 15.12 10.96
N ASP A 125 4.84 15.28 9.64
CA ASP A 125 4.32 16.45 8.92
C ASP A 125 2.84 16.22 8.55
N HIS A 126 2.02 15.88 9.56
CA HIS A 126 0.61 15.53 9.33
C HIS A 126 -0.22 16.71 8.83
N ASP A 127 0.13 17.93 9.25
CA ASP A 127 -0.54 19.15 8.82
C ASP A 127 -0.32 19.41 7.32
N PHE A 128 0.84 19.03 6.77
CA PHE A 128 1.09 19.15 5.33
C PHE A 128 0.19 18.20 4.54
N ASN A 129 0.00 16.96 5.02
CA ASN A 129 -0.96 16.02 4.42
C ASN A 129 -2.38 16.58 4.42
N GLN A 130 -2.81 17.23 5.51
CA GLN A 130 -4.13 17.89 5.56
C GLN A 130 -4.21 19.10 4.64
N GLY A 131 -3.12 19.86 4.49
CA GLY A 131 -3.03 20.97 3.53
C GLY A 131 -3.17 20.53 2.08
N ILE A 132 -2.61 19.37 1.70
CA ILE A 132 -2.83 18.77 0.38
C ILE A 132 -4.32 18.42 0.20
N LEU A 133 -4.92 17.70 1.17
CA LEU A 133 -6.34 17.32 1.09
C LEU A 133 -7.26 18.54 0.97
N ALA A 134 -6.98 19.62 1.69
CA ALA A 134 -7.77 20.85 1.62
C ALA A 134 -7.72 21.48 0.22
N GLN A 135 -6.58 21.42 -0.46
CA GLN A 135 -6.44 21.94 -1.82
C GLN A 135 -7.08 21.04 -2.89
N LEU A 136 -7.17 19.73 -2.62
CA LEU A 136 -7.89 18.78 -3.47
C LEU A 136 -9.41 18.84 -3.31
N ASN A 137 -9.96 19.69 -2.41
CA ASN A 137 -11.40 19.94 -2.32
C ASN A 137 -11.87 20.76 -3.53
N HIS A 138 -11.96 20.10 -4.68
CA HIS A 138 -12.24 20.67 -5.98
C HIS A 138 -13.02 19.68 -6.85
N PRO A 139 -13.99 20.12 -7.69
CA PRO A 139 -14.83 19.20 -8.46
C PRO A 139 -14.04 18.23 -9.36
N GLN A 140 -12.93 18.68 -9.94
CA GLN A 140 -12.07 17.85 -10.80
C GLN A 140 -11.26 16.82 -10.01
N CYS A 141 -11.03 17.08 -8.72
CA CYS A 141 -10.18 16.26 -7.87
C CYS A 141 -10.96 15.23 -7.05
N ARG A 142 -12.29 15.10 -7.19
CA ARG A 142 -13.13 14.24 -6.32
C ARG A 142 -12.58 12.81 -6.15
N TYR A 143 -12.10 12.21 -7.24
CA TYR A 143 -11.47 10.88 -7.18
C TYR A 143 -10.14 10.92 -6.39
N ALA A 144 -9.24 11.83 -6.75
CA ALA A 144 -7.93 11.97 -6.11
C ALA A 144 -8.03 12.34 -4.62
N GLU A 145 -8.93 13.26 -4.27
CA GLU A 145 -9.23 13.66 -2.89
C GLU A 145 -9.69 12.45 -2.07
N ALA A 146 -10.66 11.69 -2.57
CA ALA A 146 -11.19 10.51 -1.89
C ALA A 146 -10.12 9.41 -1.75
N MET A 147 -9.33 9.16 -2.80
CA MET A 147 -8.22 8.20 -2.77
C MET A 147 -7.16 8.58 -1.74
N LEU A 148 -6.71 9.83 -1.74
CA LEU A 148 -5.66 10.30 -0.84
C LEU A 148 -6.15 10.34 0.60
N ARG A 149 -7.41 10.74 0.83
CA ARG A 149 -8.02 10.76 2.16
C ARG A 149 -8.16 9.34 2.72
N ALA A 150 -8.55 8.37 1.89
CA ALA A 150 -8.60 6.96 2.25
C ALA A 150 -7.20 6.43 2.63
N TYR A 151 -6.19 6.79 1.84
CA TYR A 151 -4.80 6.38 2.08
C TYR A 151 -4.25 6.95 3.40
N ILE A 152 -4.49 8.23 3.68
CA ILE A 152 -4.10 8.87 4.95
C ILE A 152 -4.82 8.23 6.14
N ARG A 153 -6.14 8.03 6.06
CA ARG A 153 -6.92 7.36 7.13
C ARG A 153 -6.50 5.92 7.35
N THR A 154 -6.02 5.24 6.32
CA THR A 154 -5.40 3.91 6.44
C THR A 154 -4.14 3.98 7.31
N MET A 155 -3.26 4.95 7.05
CA MET A 155 -2.05 5.17 7.84
C MET A 155 -2.36 5.48 9.30
N GLU A 156 -3.41 6.28 9.56
CA GLU A 156 -3.92 6.58 10.90
C GLU A 156 -4.56 5.36 11.60
N GLY A 157 -4.87 4.30 10.84
CA GLY A 157 -5.57 3.11 11.32
C GLY A 157 -7.09 3.27 11.45
N ARG A 158 -7.66 4.33 10.87
CA ARG A 158 -9.10 4.59 10.79
C ARG A 158 -9.72 3.81 9.63
N LEU A 159 -9.68 2.48 9.73
CA LEU A 159 -9.97 1.58 8.59
C LEU A 159 -11.41 1.69 8.08
N SER A 160 -12.41 1.89 8.96
CA SER A 160 -13.80 2.08 8.54
C SER A 160 -13.96 3.31 7.64
N HIS A 161 -13.47 4.47 8.10
CA HIS A 161 -13.52 5.71 7.31
C HIS A 161 -12.72 5.60 6.01
N ALA A 162 -11.58 4.90 6.01
CA ALA A 162 -10.81 4.66 4.79
C ALA A 162 -11.58 3.79 3.77
N ILE A 163 -12.31 2.78 4.22
CA ILE A 163 -13.19 1.96 3.36
C ILE A 163 -14.30 2.81 2.75
N ASP A 164 -14.91 3.70 3.53
CA ASP A 164 -15.96 4.61 3.05
C ASP A 164 -15.40 5.63 2.04
N ASP A 165 -14.19 6.13 2.25
CA ASP A 165 -13.53 7.03 1.29
C ASP A 165 -13.16 6.32 -0.01
N TYR A 166 -12.70 5.07 0.02
CA TYR A 166 -12.51 4.33 -1.23
C TYR A 166 -13.85 4.06 -1.94
N ALA A 167 -14.94 3.87 -1.20
CA ALA A 167 -16.28 3.82 -1.80
C ALA A 167 -16.65 5.15 -2.47
N ALA A 168 -16.33 6.28 -1.85
CA ALA A 168 -16.52 7.60 -2.44
C ALA A 168 -15.66 7.82 -3.70
N ALA A 169 -14.42 7.31 -3.72
CA ALA A 169 -13.57 7.32 -4.91
C ALA A 169 -14.20 6.50 -6.05
N ILE A 170 -14.74 5.31 -5.76
CA ILE A 170 -15.46 4.49 -6.73
C ILE A 170 -16.68 5.23 -7.28
N GLN A 171 -17.46 5.91 -6.43
CA GLN A 171 -18.59 6.71 -6.88
C GLN A 171 -18.16 7.89 -7.77
N ALA A 172 -17.06 8.54 -7.44
CA ALA A 172 -16.53 9.66 -8.22
C ALA A 172 -15.98 9.23 -9.59
N SER A 173 -15.41 8.02 -9.70
CA SER A 173 -14.88 7.49 -10.96
C SER A 173 -15.02 5.97 -11.04
N PRO A 174 -16.22 5.46 -11.40
CA PRO A 174 -16.53 4.03 -11.31
C PRO A 174 -15.75 3.16 -12.30
N LYS A 175 -15.13 3.77 -13.32
CA LYS A 175 -14.31 3.12 -14.33
C LYS A 175 -12.83 2.97 -13.93
N ARG A 176 -12.42 3.47 -12.75
CA ARG A 176 -11.04 3.31 -12.25
C ARG A 176 -10.98 2.14 -11.29
N HIS A 177 -10.31 1.06 -11.68
CA HIS A 177 -10.25 -0.20 -10.91
C HIS A 177 -9.44 -0.10 -9.61
N ILE A 178 -8.47 0.82 -9.53
CA ILE A 178 -7.52 0.91 -8.40
C ILE A 178 -8.26 1.06 -7.04
N ALA A 179 -9.32 1.89 -6.99
CA ALA A 179 -10.08 2.11 -5.76
C ALA A 179 -10.79 0.84 -5.26
N TYR A 180 -11.28 -0.02 -6.16
CA TYR A 180 -11.90 -1.30 -5.82
C TYR A 180 -10.91 -2.22 -5.11
N SER A 181 -9.70 -2.37 -5.67
CA SER A 181 -8.66 -3.22 -5.09
C SER A 181 -8.26 -2.73 -3.69
N ARG A 182 -8.12 -1.42 -3.51
CA ARG A 182 -7.76 -0.85 -2.21
C ARG A 182 -8.87 -0.99 -1.16
N GLN A 183 -10.11 -0.75 -1.55
CA GLN A 183 -11.27 -0.97 -0.68
C GLN A 183 -11.38 -2.44 -0.27
N ALA A 184 -11.28 -3.37 -1.22
CA ALA A 184 -11.36 -4.79 -0.97
C ALA A 184 -10.22 -5.27 -0.05
N ASN A 185 -9.00 -4.84 -0.31
CA ASN A 185 -7.84 -5.09 0.56
C ASN A 185 -8.12 -4.66 2.02
N LEU A 186 -8.64 -3.45 2.25
CA LEU A 186 -8.97 -2.99 3.60
C LEU A 186 -10.16 -3.73 4.23
N LEU A 187 -11.13 -4.15 3.44
CA LEU A 187 -12.23 -5.00 3.91
C LEU A 187 -11.69 -6.36 4.41
N ILE A 188 -10.70 -6.94 3.73
CA ILE A 188 -10.00 -8.14 4.20
C ILE A 188 -9.32 -7.89 5.55
N GLU A 189 -8.56 -6.79 5.69
CA GLU A 189 -7.90 -6.44 6.96
C GLU A 189 -8.92 -6.20 8.09
N SER A 190 -10.12 -5.74 7.74
CA SER A 190 -11.25 -5.55 8.65
C SER A 190 -12.11 -6.81 8.85
N ARG A 191 -11.65 -7.98 8.36
CA ARG A 191 -12.34 -9.29 8.42
C ARG A 191 -13.71 -9.34 7.72
N ARG A 192 -14.02 -8.37 6.85
CA ARG A 192 -15.25 -8.27 6.06
C ARG A 192 -15.06 -8.95 4.69
N VAL A 193 -14.75 -10.25 4.72
CA VAL A 193 -14.24 -10.98 3.55
C VAL A 193 -15.27 -11.15 2.44
N ASP A 194 -16.54 -11.39 2.76
CA ASP A 194 -17.56 -11.58 1.73
C ASP A 194 -17.86 -10.26 0.98
N GLU A 195 -17.82 -9.13 1.67
CA GLU A 195 -17.93 -7.80 1.06
C GLU A 195 -16.70 -7.50 0.19
N ALA A 196 -15.49 -7.84 0.65
CA ALA A 196 -14.28 -7.70 -0.14
C ALA A 196 -14.36 -8.48 -1.45
N ILE A 197 -14.91 -9.72 -1.42
CA ILE A 197 -15.12 -10.53 -2.62
C ILE A 197 -16.05 -9.82 -3.60
N THR A 198 -17.16 -9.25 -3.14
CA THR A 198 -18.07 -8.47 -4.00
C THR A 198 -17.38 -7.27 -4.63
N VAL A 199 -16.58 -6.54 -3.86
CA VAL A 199 -15.82 -5.38 -4.37
C VAL A 199 -14.75 -5.80 -5.37
N TYR A 200 -13.99 -6.87 -5.12
CA TYR A 200 -13.04 -7.42 -6.08
C TYR A 200 -13.73 -7.88 -7.37
N GLN A 201 -14.90 -8.53 -7.28
CA GLN A 201 -15.66 -8.94 -8.47
C GLN A 201 -16.08 -7.73 -9.32
N ALA A 202 -16.47 -6.62 -8.68
CA ALA A 202 -16.77 -5.38 -9.39
C ALA A 202 -15.50 -4.78 -10.02
N GLY A 203 -14.41 -4.69 -9.25
CA GLY A 203 -13.11 -4.19 -9.73
C GLY A 203 -12.53 -5.00 -10.88
N ALA A 204 -12.67 -6.33 -10.84
CA ALA A 204 -12.20 -7.24 -11.89
C ALA A 204 -12.95 -7.01 -13.22
N LYS A 205 -14.25 -6.69 -13.18
CA LYS A 205 -15.02 -6.32 -14.38
C LYS A 205 -14.57 -4.98 -14.94
N VAL A 206 -14.27 -4.01 -14.09
CA VAL A 206 -13.78 -2.69 -14.50
C VAL A 206 -12.36 -2.78 -15.07
N ALA A 207 -11.53 -3.68 -14.53
CA ALA A 207 -10.16 -3.90 -14.97
C ALA A 207 -10.03 -4.80 -16.20
N GLU A 208 -11.12 -5.27 -16.80
CA GLU A 208 -11.06 -6.25 -17.88
C GLU A 208 -10.21 -5.74 -19.07
N GLY A 209 -9.19 -6.51 -19.44
CA GLY A 209 -8.24 -6.16 -20.50
C GLY A 209 -7.17 -5.13 -20.11
N LEU A 210 -7.19 -4.63 -18.86
CA LEU A 210 -6.15 -3.75 -18.33
C LEU A 210 -4.99 -4.57 -17.74
N PRO A 211 -3.76 -4.02 -17.68
CA PRO A 211 -2.60 -4.72 -17.11
C PRO A 211 -2.80 -5.25 -15.69
N ASP A 212 -3.60 -4.55 -14.88
CA ASP A 212 -3.83 -4.88 -13.47
C ASP A 212 -4.90 -5.95 -13.25
N GLU A 213 -5.61 -6.40 -14.31
CA GLU A 213 -6.68 -7.41 -14.17
C GLU A 213 -6.16 -8.66 -13.47
N LEU A 214 -5.00 -9.17 -13.90
CA LEU A 214 -4.41 -10.39 -13.39
C LEU A 214 -4.21 -10.34 -11.88
N ALA A 215 -3.68 -9.22 -11.37
CA ALA A 215 -3.44 -9.04 -9.94
C ALA A 215 -4.75 -9.14 -9.15
N ILE A 216 -5.82 -8.48 -9.61
CA ILE A 216 -7.15 -8.51 -8.98
C ILE A 216 -7.71 -9.94 -8.98
N GLN A 217 -7.62 -10.64 -10.11
CA GLN A 217 -8.13 -12.01 -10.24
C GLN A 217 -7.40 -12.96 -9.27
N ILE A 218 -6.09 -12.83 -9.10
CA ILE A 218 -5.30 -13.64 -8.17
C ILE A 218 -5.78 -13.45 -6.72
N PHE A 219 -5.97 -12.21 -6.27
CA PHE A 219 -6.48 -11.94 -4.92
C PHE A 219 -7.92 -12.45 -4.74
N LEU A 220 -8.78 -12.22 -5.72
CA LEU A 220 -10.16 -12.71 -5.70
C LEU A 220 -10.20 -14.24 -5.59
N ALA A 221 -9.44 -14.96 -6.42
CA ALA A 221 -9.32 -16.42 -6.38
C ALA A 221 -8.88 -16.92 -5.00
N HIS A 222 -7.84 -16.30 -4.43
CA HIS A 222 -7.34 -16.64 -3.10
C HIS A 222 -8.45 -16.56 -2.05
N HIS A 223 -9.20 -15.45 -2.02
CA HIS A 223 -10.24 -15.24 -1.02
C HIS A 223 -11.47 -16.14 -1.25
N LEU A 224 -11.87 -16.39 -2.50
CA LEU A 224 -12.92 -17.36 -2.82
C LEU A 224 -12.55 -18.78 -2.37
N MET A 225 -11.31 -19.19 -2.60
CA MET A 225 -10.78 -20.49 -2.15
C MET A 225 -10.81 -20.62 -0.63
N ASN A 226 -10.43 -19.59 0.10
CA ASN A 226 -10.47 -19.57 1.57
C ASN A 226 -11.91 -19.62 2.10
N ARG A 227 -12.87 -18.99 1.42
CA ARG A 227 -14.30 -19.06 1.74
C ARG A 227 -14.99 -20.31 1.21
N LYS A 228 -14.26 -21.26 0.59
CA LYS A 228 -14.80 -22.50 0.01
C LYS A 228 -15.84 -22.27 -1.11
N ARG A 229 -15.84 -21.09 -1.74
CA ARG A 229 -16.71 -20.75 -2.88
C ARG A 229 -16.11 -21.32 -4.18
N PHE A 230 -16.03 -22.66 -4.26
CA PHE A 230 -15.24 -23.36 -5.29
C PHE A 230 -15.77 -23.15 -6.72
N ASN A 231 -17.09 -23.03 -6.91
CA ASN A 231 -17.69 -22.75 -8.22
C ASN A 231 -17.22 -21.40 -8.80
N GLU A 232 -17.23 -20.35 -7.97
CA GLU A 232 -16.76 -19.03 -8.38
C GLU A 232 -15.24 -19.00 -8.52
N ALA A 233 -14.52 -19.63 -7.59
CA ALA A 233 -13.06 -19.74 -7.67
C ALA A 233 -12.60 -20.43 -8.96
N ASN A 234 -13.30 -21.47 -9.42
CA ASN A 234 -12.96 -22.16 -10.66
C ASN A 234 -13.06 -21.22 -11.87
N LYS A 235 -14.13 -20.42 -11.98
CA LYS A 235 -14.29 -19.46 -13.08
C LYS A 235 -13.18 -18.40 -13.08
N VAL A 236 -12.83 -17.89 -11.90
CA VAL A 236 -11.75 -16.90 -11.74
C VAL A 236 -10.39 -17.52 -12.08
N HIS A 237 -10.15 -18.76 -11.65
CA HIS A 237 -8.95 -19.52 -12.00
C HIS A 237 -8.82 -19.75 -13.51
N ASP A 238 -9.91 -20.11 -14.20
CA ASP A 238 -9.92 -20.23 -15.66
C ASP A 238 -9.53 -18.90 -16.31
N ARG A 239 -10.06 -17.76 -15.80
CA ARG A 239 -9.66 -16.42 -16.27
C ARG A 239 -8.17 -16.12 -16.03
N ILE A 240 -7.61 -16.49 -14.88
CA ILE A 240 -6.17 -16.31 -14.60
C ILE A 240 -5.31 -17.08 -15.60
N VAL A 241 -5.68 -18.33 -15.93
CA VAL A 241 -4.94 -19.14 -16.91
C VAL A 241 -5.04 -18.55 -18.32
N LEU A 242 -6.18 -17.95 -18.67
CA LEU A 242 -6.33 -17.24 -19.94
C LEU A 242 -5.44 -15.98 -20.00
N LEU A 243 -5.37 -15.20 -18.92
CA LEU A 243 -4.56 -13.98 -18.84
C LEU A 243 -3.06 -14.27 -18.77
N HIS A 244 -2.68 -15.35 -18.07
CA HIS A 244 -1.29 -15.74 -17.87
C HIS A 244 -1.14 -17.27 -17.88
N PRO A 245 -1.05 -17.91 -19.07
CA PRO A 245 -0.91 -19.36 -19.18
C PRO A 245 0.25 -19.98 -18.38
N PRO A 246 1.44 -19.33 -18.26
CA PRO A 246 2.53 -19.84 -17.43
C PRO A 246 2.20 -19.95 -15.94
N MET A 247 1.11 -19.35 -15.45
CA MET A 247 0.66 -19.48 -14.06
C MET A 247 0.45 -20.95 -13.64
N MET A 248 0.11 -21.84 -14.57
CA MET A 248 -0.04 -23.27 -14.30
C MET A 248 1.28 -23.98 -13.94
N ASN A 249 2.43 -23.37 -14.22
CA ASN A 249 3.72 -23.91 -13.79
C ASN A 249 3.97 -23.65 -12.30
N ASP A 250 3.28 -22.68 -11.69
CA ASP A 250 3.33 -22.49 -10.24
C ASP A 250 2.57 -23.64 -9.54
N LYS A 251 3.33 -24.43 -8.76
CA LYS A 251 2.81 -25.62 -8.10
C LYS A 251 1.68 -25.30 -7.12
N GLN A 252 1.74 -24.15 -6.44
CA GLN A 252 0.72 -23.76 -5.47
C GLN A 252 -0.59 -23.39 -6.18
N PHE A 253 -0.49 -22.63 -7.26
CA PHE A 253 -1.61 -22.26 -8.12
C PHE A 253 -2.24 -23.50 -8.77
N ALA A 254 -1.48 -24.36 -9.43
CA ALA A 254 -2.01 -25.57 -10.08
C ALA A 254 -2.77 -26.47 -9.10
N LYS A 255 -2.26 -26.61 -7.86
CA LYS A 255 -2.96 -27.33 -6.79
C LYS A 255 -4.29 -26.67 -6.40
N ALA A 256 -4.31 -25.35 -6.26
CA ALA A 256 -5.53 -24.60 -5.97
C ALA A 256 -6.56 -24.68 -7.12
N PHE A 257 -6.08 -24.57 -8.37
CA PHE A 257 -6.84 -24.72 -9.60
C PHE A 257 -7.58 -26.07 -9.65
N HIS A 258 -6.85 -27.18 -9.58
CA HIS A 258 -7.45 -28.51 -9.64
C HIS A 258 -8.40 -28.79 -8.46
N LYS A 259 -8.09 -28.26 -7.27
CA LYS A 259 -8.96 -28.38 -6.10
C LYS A 259 -10.29 -27.63 -6.31
N ALA A 260 -10.26 -26.42 -6.86
CA ALA A 260 -11.46 -25.66 -7.19
C ALA A 260 -12.31 -26.44 -8.19
N ARG A 261 -11.70 -26.89 -9.30
CA ARG A 261 -12.38 -27.64 -10.36
C ARG A 261 -13.06 -28.92 -9.87
N LYS A 262 -12.35 -29.75 -9.11
CA LYS A 262 -12.89 -31.00 -8.57
C LYS A 262 -14.07 -30.77 -7.61
N LYS A 263 -14.01 -29.69 -6.82
CA LYS A 263 -15.07 -29.40 -5.85
C LYS A 263 -16.27 -28.70 -6.46
N ALA A 264 -16.06 -27.95 -7.54
CA ALA A 264 -17.12 -27.31 -8.31
C ALA A 264 -18.06 -28.33 -8.97
N THR A 265 -17.52 -29.44 -9.48
CA THR A 265 -18.31 -30.52 -10.12
C THR A 265 -19.12 -31.38 -9.14
N ASN A 266 -18.89 -31.25 -7.83
CA ASN A 266 -19.47 -32.10 -6.78
C ASN A 266 -20.56 -31.38 -5.95
N THR A 267 -21.02 -30.22 -6.40
CA THR A 267 -22.03 -29.35 -5.77
C THR A 267 -23.03 -28.92 -6.81
#